data_AF-D0SI59-F1
#
_entry.id   AF-D0SI59-F1
#
_cell.length_a   1.000
_cell.length_b   1.000
_cell.length_c   1.000
_cell.angle_alpha   90.00
_cell.angle_beta   90.00
_cell.angle_gamma   90.00
#
_symmetry.space_group_name_H-M   'P 1'
#
loop_
_entity.id
_entity.type
_entity.pdbx_description
1 polymer ?
#
loop_
_entity_poly.entity_id
_entity_poly.type
_entity_poly.pdbx_seq_one_letter_code
_entity_poly.pdbx_strand_id
1 'polypeptide(L)'
;MAKATVDVAIAILLHKSKVLVGWRQANQHQGNKHEFPGGKIEEGETPEQACRREVYEEVGIGLKEWHQFDVIRHEYEDIIVTLHLFHAYVPDELLSLIHQPWSWFSRDQLADLNFPKANSTIIERLIWSHLIKISDQVDELPKTNSQMYLRIESKDIEKLQQQLIKLSEQQLLKLIVNVDVWQQLNTVLQEKIKTVHLKQSQLMQLKKGDLVVAKRYIAACHDAVSVQHAHQIGCDAIFLSPVNPTATHPNSKVLGWDGFAALAQNSDIPVFALGGVAPADLEQAQKHNAYGLAGIRQFSSI
;
A
#
# COMPACT_ATOMS: atom_id res chain seq x y z
N MET A 1 -32.48 -15.31 15.97
CA MET A 1 -32.79 -14.37 14.86
C MET A 1 -31.51 -14.15 14.07
N ALA A 2 -31.60 -13.94 12.75
CA ALA A 2 -30.42 -13.56 11.97
C ALA A 2 -29.94 -12.17 12.42
N LYS A 3 -28.63 -11.98 12.60
CA LYS A 3 -28.06 -10.66 12.94
C LYS A 3 -28.33 -9.68 11.81
N ALA A 4 -28.59 -8.42 12.14
CA ALA A 4 -28.67 -7.38 11.13
C ALA A 4 -27.28 -7.21 10.47
N THR A 5 -27.27 -6.97 9.15
CA THR A 5 -26.05 -6.66 8.41
C THR A 5 -26.09 -5.20 7.99
N VAL A 6 -24.97 -4.50 8.16
CA VAL A 6 -24.79 -3.13 7.68
C VAL A 6 -23.56 -3.10 6.80
N ASP A 7 -23.74 -2.63 5.57
CA ASP A 7 -22.66 -2.40 4.62
C ASP A 7 -22.31 -0.91 4.61
N VAL A 8 -21.01 -0.63 4.69
CA VAL A 8 -20.44 0.72 4.74
C VAL A 8 -19.37 0.83 3.67
N ALA A 9 -19.44 1.88 2.86
CA ALA A 9 -18.39 2.22 1.91
C ALA A 9 -17.41 3.21 2.54
N ILE A 10 -16.10 2.98 2.39
CA ILE A 10 -15.04 3.81 2.95
C ILE A 10 -14.06 4.22 1.85
N ALA A 11 -13.75 5.52 1.77
CA ALA A 11 -12.76 6.07 0.86
C ALA A 11 -11.41 6.30 1.55
N ILE A 12 -10.35 5.77 0.96
CA ILE A 12 -8.97 6.07 1.28
C ILE A 12 -8.45 7.05 0.22
N LEU A 13 -8.50 8.34 0.54
CA LEU A 13 -8.04 9.39 -0.36
C LEU A 13 -6.55 9.63 -0.17
N LEU A 14 -5.79 9.58 -1.26
CA LEU A 14 -4.33 9.63 -1.26
C LEU A 14 -3.83 10.86 -2.03
N HIS A 15 -2.78 11.50 -1.50
CA HIS A 15 -2.08 12.58 -2.19
C HIS A 15 -0.61 12.61 -1.76
N LYS A 16 0.34 12.41 -2.68
CA LYS A 16 1.80 12.41 -2.39
C LYS A 16 2.16 11.63 -1.13
N SER A 17 1.72 10.37 -1.05
CA SER A 17 1.88 9.46 0.08
C SER A 17 1.19 9.86 1.40
N LYS A 18 0.42 10.95 1.42
CA LYS A 18 -0.46 11.30 2.55
C LYS A 18 -1.84 10.69 2.39
N VAL A 19 -2.57 10.60 3.50
CA VAL A 19 -3.94 10.09 3.57
C VAL A 19 -4.84 11.15 4.15
N LEU A 20 -6.02 11.35 3.55
CA LEU A 20 -7.01 12.28 4.08
C LEU A 20 -7.74 11.64 5.26
N VAL A 21 -7.78 12.35 6.38
CA VAL A 21 -8.41 11.89 7.62
C VAL A 21 -9.23 13.04 8.22
N GLY A 22 -10.42 12.71 8.70
CA GLY A 22 -11.33 13.63 9.39
C GLY A 22 -11.36 13.37 10.89
N TRP A 23 -12.06 14.24 11.61
CA TRP A 23 -12.30 14.11 13.05
C TRP A 23 -13.79 14.17 13.35
N ARG A 24 -14.31 13.14 14.01
CA ARG A 24 -15.69 13.13 14.51
C ARG A 24 -15.82 13.99 15.74
N GLN A 25 -16.73 14.96 15.66
CA GLN A 25 -17.14 15.75 16.80
C GLN A 25 -17.77 14.87 17.88
N ALA A 26 -17.69 15.31 19.14
CA ALA A 26 -18.09 14.51 20.30
C ALA A 26 -19.57 14.05 20.28
N ASN A 27 -20.44 14.76 19.55
CA ASN A 27 -21.86 14.48 19.43
C ASN A 27 -22.23 13.44 18.34
N GLN A 28 -21.27 12.98 17.53
CA GLN A 28 -21.49 11.99 16.48
C GLN A 28 -21.33 10.55 17.01
N HIS A 29 -21.82 9.56 16.24
CA HIS A 29 -21.68 8.15 16.60
C HIS A 29 -20.19 7.74 16.67
N GLN A 30 -19.75 7.32 17.86
CA GLN A 30 -18.33 7.19 18.23
C GLN A 30 -17.50 8.48 18.08
N GLY A 31 -18.03 9.61 18.56
CA GLY A 31 -17.34 10.90 18.60
C GLY A 31 -15.97 10.86 19.30
N ASN A 32 -15.17 11.91 19.06
CA ASN A 32 -13.78 12.03 19.51
C ASN A 32 -12.82 10.98 18.90
N LYS A 33 -13.07 10.59 17.64
CA LYS A 33 -12.24 9.64 16.90
C LYS A 33 -11.96 10.16 15.50
N HIS A 34 -10.81 9.75 14.96
CA HIS A 34 -10.48 9.94 13.56
C HIS A 34 -11.32 9.01 12.68
N GLU A 35 -11.53 9.44 11.43
CA GLU A 35 -12.26 8.67 10.44
C GLU A 35 -11.75 8.90 9.02
N PHE A 36 -12.11 7.96 8.16
CA PHE A 36 -12.02 8.08 6.71
C PHE A 36 -13.39 8.51 6.17
N PRO A 37 -13.46 9.28 5.07
CA PRO A 37 -14.72 9.60 4.43
C PRO A 37 -15.50 8.34 4.07
N GLY A 38 -16.82 8.37 4.25
CA GLY A 38 -17.64 7.21 3.92
C GLY A 38 -18.90 7.08 4.77
N GLY A 39 -19.78 6.19 4.34
CA GLY A 39 -21.10 6.05 4.91
C GLY A 39 -21.79 4.76 4.49
N LYS A 40 -23.06 4.63 4.87
CA LYS A 40 -23.84 3.43 4.61
C LYS A 40 -24.18 3.33 3.13
N ILE A 41 -24.24 2.11 2.63
CA ILE A 41 -24.73 1.86 1.28
C ILE A 41 -26.26 1.97 1.29
N GLU A 42 -26.82 2.82 0.42
CA GLU A 42 -28.26 2.99 0.28
C GLU A 42 -28.89 1.97 -0.67
N GLU A 43 -30.21 1.85 -0.63
CA GLU A 43 -30.94 0.91 -1.48
C GLU A 43 -30.75 1.23 -2.96
N GLY A 44 -30.28 0.24 -3.74
CA GLY A 44 -30.05 0.38 -5.18
C GLY A 44 -28.66 0.91 -5.55
N GLU A 45 -27.80 1.26 -4.58
CA GLU A 45 -26.42 1.68 -4.85
C GLU A 45 -25.43 0.49 -4.80
N THR A 46 -24.40 0.53 -5.65
CA THR A 46 -23.20 -0.29 -5.45
C THR A 46 -22.31 0.31 -4.36
N PRO A 47 -21.42 -0.48 -3.72
CA PRO A 47 -20.48 0.06 -2.74
C PRO A 47 -19.60 1.19 -3.27
N GLU A 48 -19.19 1.12 -4.55
CA GLU A 48 -18.40 2.21 -5.16
C GLU A 48 -19.25 3.48 -5.39
N GLN A 49 -20.52 3.34 -5.79
CA GLN A 49 -21.43 4.48 -5.95
C GLN A 49 -21.67 5.19 -4.62
N ALA A 50 -21.96 4.43 -3.56
CA ALA A 50 -22.08 4.97 -2.21
C ALA A 50 -20.78 5.69 -1.78
N CYS A 51 -19.61 5.08 -2.01
CA CYS A 51 -18.31 5.70 -1.71
C CYS A 51 -18.12 7.06 -2.42
N ARG A 52 -18.45 7.13 -3.71
CA ARG A 52 -18.36 8.35 -4.52
C ARG A 52 -19.33 9.43 -4.04
N ARG A 53 -20.56 9.06 -3.67
CA ARG A 53 -21.57 9.97 -3.12
C ARG A 53 -21.09 10.57 -1.80
N GLU A 54 -20.67 9.73 -0.86
CA GLU A 54 -20.19 10.15 0.46
C GLU A 54 -18.98 11.09 0.34
N VAL A 55 -18.00 10.79 -0.53
CA VAL A 55 -16.88 11.71 -0.75
C VAL A 55 -17.32 13.05 -1.34
N TYR A 56 -18.29 13.04 -2.27
CA TYR A 56 -18.80 14.28 -2.82
C TYR A 56 -19.54 15.12 -1.75
N GLU A 57 -20.37 14.50 -0.92
CA GLU A 57 -21.17 15.16 0.11
C GLU A 57 -20.32 15.65 1.30
N GLU A 58 -19.41 14.82 1.81
CA GLU A 58 -18.63 15.11 3.01
C GLU A 58 -17.35 15.88 2.72
N VAL A 59 -16.64 15.53 1.63
CA VAL A 59 -15.31 16.08 1.30
C VAL A 59 -15.41 17.24 0.31
N GLY A 60 -16.43 17.22 -0.57
CA GLY A 60 -16.69 18.28 -1.55
C GLY A 60 -16.00 18.10 -2.90
N ILE A 61 -15.42 16.92 -3.19
CA ILE A 61 -14.67 16.67 -4.43
C ILE A 61 -15.23 15.50 -5.23
N GLY A 62 -15.15 15.60 -6.57
CA GLY A 62 -15.51 14.53 -7.50
C GLY A 62 -14.26 13.87 -8.08
N LEU A 63 -14.10 12.55 -7.84
CA LEU A 63 -12.98 11.76 -8.36
C LEU A 63 -13.46 10.75 -9.41
N LYS A 64 -12.66 10.56 -10.46
CA LYS A 64 -13.00 9.65 -11.58
C LYS A 64 -12.46 8.25 -11.37
N GLU A 65 -11.19 8.17 -11.00
CA GLU A 65 -10.44 6.92 -10.89
C GLU A 65 -10.49 6.38 -9.46
N TRP A 66 -11.18 5.25 -9.31
CA TRP A 66 -11.31 4.52 -8.06
C TRP A 66 -10.80 3.10 -8.22
N HIS A 67 -10.27 2.53 -7.13
CA HIS A 67 -9.74 1.18 -7.07
C HIS A 67 -10.26 0.49 -5.82
N GLN A 68 -10.75 -0.75 -5.98
CA GLN A 68 -11.14 -1.55 -4.82
C GLN A 68 -9.89 -1.86 -3.99
N PHE A 69 -9.92 -1.46 -2.73
CA PHE A 69 -8.82 -1.65 -1.80
C PHE A 69 -9.00 -2.97 -1.05
N ASP A 70 -10.07 -3.09 -0.25
CA ASP A 70 -10.32 -4.24 0.63
C ASP A 70 -11.81 -4.45 0.91
N VAL A 71 -12.15 -5.60 1.51
CA VAL A 71 -13.45 -5.84 2.14
C VAL A 71 -13.23 -6.46 3.52
N ILE A 72 -13.60 -5.74 4.57
CA ILE A 72 -13.36 -6.15 5.97
C ILE A 72 -14.71 -6.42 6.64
N ARG A 73 -14.87 -7.63 7.20
CA ARG A 73 -16.09 -8.02 7.94
C ARG A 73 -15.82 -8.08 9.43
N HIS A 74 -16.60 -7.33 10.20
CA HIS A 74 -16.63 -7.40 11.65
C HIS A 74 -17.95 -8.00 12.12
N GLU A 75 -17.87 -8.98 13.01
CA GLU A 75 -19.04 -9.59 13.62
C GLU A 75 -19.09 -9.23 15.11
N TYR A 76 -20.10 -8.44 15.48
CA TYR A 76 -20.42 -8.10 16.86
C TYR A 76 -21.55 -9.01 17.38
N GLU A 77 -21.91 -8.85 18.66
CA GLU A 77 -22.97 -9.66 19.28
C GLU A 77 -24.31 -9.52 18.55
N ASP A 78 -24.71 -8.29 18.20
CA ASP A 78 -26.03 -8.00 17.63
C ASP A 78 -26.03 -7.66 16.13
N ILE A 79 -24.86 -7.34 15.55
CA ILE A 79 -24.76 -6.79 14.18
C ILE A 79 -23.50 -7.29 13.47
N ILE A 80 -23.61 -7.47 12.15
CA ILE A 80 -22.48 -7.70 11.25
C ILE A 80 -22.24 -6.40 10.48
N VAL A 81 -21.00 -5.92 10.48
CA VAL A 81 -20.60 -4.73 9.73
C VAL A 81 -19.61 -5.15 8.64
N THR A 82 -19.95 -4.89 7.39
CA THR A 82 -19.07 -5.11 6.24
C THR A 82 -18.58 -3.76 5.72
N LEU A 83 -17.27 -3.56 5.77
CA LEU A 83 -16.61 -2.37 5.24
C LEU A 83 -16.12 -2.68 3.82
N HIS A 84 -16.58 -1.92 2.84
CA HIS A 84 -16.10 -1.96 1.46
C HIS A 84 -15.16 -0.77 1.25
N LEU A 85 -13.88 -1.06 1.07
CA LEU A 85 -12.84 -0.04 1.04
C LEU A 85 -12.43 0.22 -0.40
N PHE A 86 -12.35 1.50 -0.76
CA PHE A 86 -11.85 1.97 -2.03
C PHE A 86 -10.75 2.98 -1.80
N HIS A 87 -9.82 3.11 -2.74
CA HIS A 87 -8.88 4.23 -2.75
C HIS A 87 -8.99 5.03 -4.03
N ALA A 88 -8.61 6.29 -3.94
CA ALA A 88 -8.53 7.20 -5.07
C ALA A 88 -7.43 8.25 -4.83
N TYR A 89 -6.82 8.70 -5.91
CA TYR A 89 -5.81 9.74 -5.88
C TYR A 89 -6.45 11.11 -6.04
N VAL A 90 -6.08 12.05 -5.17
CA VAL A 90 -6.56 13.43 -5.22
C VAL A 90 -5.50 14.29 -5.92
N PRO A 91 -5.80 14.82 -7.11
CA PRO A 91 -4.86 15.65 -7.85
C PRO A 91 -4.74 17.05 -7.22
N ASP A 92 -3.63 17.73 -7.51
CA ASP A 92 -3.27 19.03 -6.90
C ASP A 92 -4.39 20.08 -7.06
N GLU A 93 -5.09 20.10 -8.20
CA GLU A 93 -6.16 21.06 -8.50
C GLU A 93 -7.40 20.94 -7.61
N LEU A 94 -7.64 19.77 -6.99
CA LEU A 94 -8.81 19.55 -6.14
C LEU A 94 -8.53 19.82 -4.66
N LEU A 95 -7.27 19.98 -4.25
CA LEU A 95 -6.90 20.12 -2.84
C LEU A 95 -7.55 21.34 -2.17
N SER A 96 -7.70 22.44 -2.91
CA SER A 96 -8.29 23.67 -2.39
C SER A 96 -9.81 23.60 -2.18
N LEU A 97 -10.47 22.57 -2.71
CA LEU A 97 -11.91 22.36 -2.60
C LEU A 97 -12.29 21.49 -1.39
N ILE A 98 -11.32 20.84 -0.76
CA ILE A 98 -11.57 19.94 0.37
C ILE A 98 -12.07 20.74 1.58
N HIS A 99 -13.24 20.38 2.07
CA HIS A 99 -13.86 21.04 3.21
C HIS A 99 -13.23 20.62 4.56
N GLN A 100 -13.30 21.50 5.56
CA GLN A 100 -13.02 21.10 6.95
C GLN A 100 -14.11 20.13 7.44
N PRO A 101 -13.82 19.17 8.33
CA PRO A 101 -12.61 19.03 9.16
C PRO A 101 -11.53 18.09 8.57
N TRP A 102 -11.52 17.87 7.25
CA TRP A 102 -10.58 16.94 6.62
C TRP A 102 -9.15 17.51 6.56
N SER A 103 -8.16 16.68 6.91
CA SER A 103 -6.74 17.05 6.92
C SER A 103 -5.87 15.92 6.38
N TRP A 104 -4.73 16.30 5.78
CA TRP A 104 -3.77 15.35 5.20
C TRP A 104 -2.72 14.94 6.23
N PHE A 105 -2.63 13.65 6.50
CA PHE A 105 -1.64 13.06 7.42
C PHE A 105 -0.62 12.22 6.65
N SER A 106 0.65 12.24 7.10
CA SER A 106 1.62 11.25 6.63
C SER A 106 1.20 9.86 7.10
N ARG A 107 1.66 8.82 6.41
CA ARG A 107 1.40 7.43 6.80
C ARG A 107 1.89 7.14 8.23
N ASP A 108 3.04 7.69 8.60
CA ASP A 108 3.62 7.46 9.93
C ASP A 108 2.77 8.10 11.03
N GLN A 109 2.18 9.29 10.76
CA GLN A 109 1.26 9.94 11.68
C GLN A 109 0.00 9.12 11.94
N LEU A 110 -0.45 8.27 11.01
CA LEU A 110 -1.66 7.45 11.17
C LEU A 110 -1.59 6.51 12.37
N ALA A 111 -0.38 6.08 12.76
CA ALA A 111 -0.18 5.20 13.92
C ALA A 111 -0.59 5.85 15.24
N ASP A 112 -0.47 7.17 15.33
CA ASP A 112 -0.74 7.95 16.54
C ASP A 112 -2.17 8.51 16.59
N LEU A 113 -2.94 8.34 15.51
CA LEU A 113 -4.31 8.84 15.43
C LEU A 113 -5.30 7.91 16.15
N ASN A 114 -6.24 8.51 16.88
CA ASN A 114 -7.30 7.78 17.59
C ASN A 114 -8.41 7.26 16.64
N PHE A 115 -8.13 6.21 15.89
CA PHE A 115 -9.14 5.51 15.08
C PHE A 115 -9.91 4.47 15.90
N PRO A 116 -11.15 4.10 15.48
CA PRO A 116 -11.79 2.89 15.99
C PRO A 116 -10.91 1.65 15.75
N LYS A 117 -10.96 0.68 16.68
CA LYS A 117 -10.26 -0.61 16.56
C LYS A 117 -10.61 -1.38 15.28
N ALA A 118 -11.81 -1.18 14.74
CA ALA A 118 -12.22 -1.74 13.45
C ALA A 118 -11.31 -1.32 12.28
N ASN A 119 -10.68 -0.13 12.38
CA ASN A 119 -9.84 0.41 11.32
C ASN A 119 -8.39 -0.08 11.41
N SER A 120 -7.98 -0.84 12.44
CA SER A 120 -6.59 -1.24 12.65
C SER A 120 -5.98 -1.92 11.42
N THR A 121 -6.72 -2.82 10.76
CA THR A 121 -6.27 -3.50 9.53
C THR A 121 -6.05 -2.52 8.36
N ILE A 122 -6.84 -1.44 8.29
CA ILE A 122 -6.67 -0.37 7.30
C ILE A 122 -5.35 0.36 7.56
N ILE A 123 -5.12 0.76 8.82
CA ILE A 123 -3.91 1.49 9.22
C ILE A 123 -2.66 0.66 8.96
N GLU A 124 -2.66 -0.62 9.37
CA GLU A 124 -1.56 -1.56 9.10
C GLU A 124 -1.27 -1.69 7.60
N ARG A 125 -2.31 -1.67 6.76
CA ARG A 125 -2.15 -1.73 5.31
C ARG A 125 -1.56 -0.45 4.72
N LEU A 126 -1.87 0.70 5.30
CA LEU A 126 -1.38 2.00 4.83
C LEU A 126 0.04 2.31 5.32
N ILE A 127 0.47 1.77 6.45
CA ILE A 127 1.82 2.03 6.98
C ILE A 127 2.81 1.04 6.36
N TRP A 128 3.95 1.56 5.92
CA TRP A 128 5.07 0.75 5.43
C TRP A 128 6.28 0.97 6.33
N SER A 129 7.15 -0.03 6.47
CA SER A 129 8.49 0.25 7.01
C SER A 129 9.25 1.10 6.00
N HIS A 130 10.02 2.08 6.46
CA HIS A 130 10.90 2.87 5.59
C HIS A 130 12.05 2.06 4.99
N LEU A 131 12.34 0.87 5.52
CA LEU A 131 13.41 0.02 5.03
C LEU A 131 12.86 -1.35 4.61
N ILE A 132 13.19 -1.74 3.38
CA ILE A 132 12.88 -3.06 2.81
C ILE A 132 14.19 -3.79 2.50
N LYS A 133 14.42 -4.89 3.18
CA LYS A 133 15.55 -5.78 2.87
C LYS A 133 15.25 -6.57 1.60
N ILE A 134 16.24 -6.81 0.76
CA ILE A 134 16.15 -7.74 -0.38
C ILE A 134 17.13 -8.87 -0.14
N SER A 135 16.63 -10.11 -0.12
CA SER A 135 17.44 -11.32 0.07
C SER A 135 16.86 -12.47 -0.76
N ASP A 136 17.68 -13.46 -1.07
CA ASP A 136 17.24 -14.73 -1.66
C ASP A 136 17.11 -15.84 -0.60
N GLN A 137 17.40 -15.54 0.67
CA GLN A 137 17.33 -16.48 1.79
C GLN A 137 16.11 -16.20 2.69
N VAL A 138 15.38 -17.26 3.05
CA VAL A 138 14.17 -17.15 3.89
C VAL A 138 14.51 -16.86 5.36
N ASP A 139 15.60 -17.43 5.86
CA ASP A 139 16.08 -17.29 7.24
C ASP A 139 16.71 -15.92 7.55
N GLU A 140 16.90 -15.10 6.52
CA GLU A 140 17.38 -13.73 6.62
C GLU A 140 16.28 -12.69 6.95
N LEU A 141 15.07 -13.15 7.28
CA LEU A 141 13.94 -12.29 7.61
C LEU A 141 14.30 -11.30 8.76
N PRO A 142 13.99 -10.01 8.60
CA PRO A 142 14.27 -9.00 9.61
C PRO A 142 13.67 -9.32 10.98
N LYS A 143 14.46 -9.11 12.03
CA LYS A 143 13.99 -9.20 13.42
C LYS A 143 13.16 -7.98 13.79
N THR A 144 13.47 -6.81 13.21
CA THR A 144 12.68 -5.58 13.35
C THR A 144 11.37 -5.65 12.58
N ASN A 145 10.54 -4.59 12.64
CA ASN A 145 9.30 -4.49 11.85
C ASN A 145 9.54 -4.23 10.34
N SER A 146 10.78 -4.32 9.87
CA SER A 146 11.13 -4.15 8.46
C SER A 146 10.58 -5.29 7.60
N GLN A 147 10.20 -4.95 6.37
CA GLN A 147 9.75 -5.94 5.38
C GLN A 147 10.95 -6.50 4.61
N MET A 148 10.76 -7.68 4.01
CA MET A 148 11.77 -8.31 3.16
C MET A 148 11.18 -8.75 1.84
N TYR A 149 11.76 -8.27 0.74
CA TYR A 149 11.54 -8.85 -0.57
C TYR A 149 12.43 -10.07 -0.77
N LEU A 150 11.79 -11.24 -0.77
CA LEU A 150 12.42 -12.51 -1.08
C LEU A 150 12.57 -12.65 -2.60
N ARG A 151 13.74 -12.26 -3.10
CA ARG A 151 14.10 -12.28 -4.52
C ARG A 151 14.74 -13.60 -4.87
N ILE A 152 13.93 -14.54 -5.33
CA ILE A 152 14.37 -15.86 -5.79
C ILE A 152 14.14 -16.04 -7.30
N GLU A 153 15.07 -16.68 -7.97
CA GLU A 153 14.92 -17.15 -9.36
C GLU A 153 14.44 -18.61 -9.29
N SER A 154 13.13 -18.81 -9.18
CA SER A 154 12.58 -20.10 -8.74
C SER A 154 12.77 -21.22 -9.78
N LYS A 155 13.48 -22.30 -9.39
CA LYS A 155 13.39 -23.62 -10.02
C LYS A 155 12.81 -24.70 -9.11
N ASP A 156 12.58 -24.42 -7.82
CA ASP A 156 12.11 -25.40 -6.83
C ASP A 156 11.13 -24.73 -5.84
N ILE A 157 9.89 -24.54 -6.29
CA ILE A 157 8.80 -23.98 -5.48
C ILE A 157 8.46 -24.89 -4.29
N GLU A 158 8.59 -26.20 -4.43
CA GLU A 158 8.27 -27.14 -3.36
C GLU A 158 9.15 -26.92 -2.14
N LYS A 159 10.47 -26.83 -2.33
CA LYS A 159 11.42 -26.52 -1.27
C LYS A 159 11.12 -25.18 -0.60
N LEU A 160 10.80 -24.15 -1.39
CA LEU A 160 10.42 -22.84 -0.86
C LEU A 160 9.18 -22.94 0.04
N GLN A 161 8.11 -23.60 -0.43
CA GLN A 161 6.89 -23.76 0.36
C GLN A 161 7.17 -24.45 1.70
N GLN A 162 8.02 -25.48 1.72
CA GLN A 162 8.41 -26.17 2.95
C GLN A 162 9.14 -25.25 3.94
N GLN A 163 9.89 -24.25 3.45
CA GLN A 163 10.50 -23.24 4.30
C GLN A 163 9.47 -22.22 4.80
N LEU A 164 8.61 -21.72 3.92
CA LEU A 164 7.61 -20.70 4.25
C LEU A 164 6.55 -21.19 5.25
N ILE A 165 6.12 -22.46 5.18
CA ILE A 165 5.13 -23.03 6.11
C ILE A 165 5.66 -23.06 7.56
N LYS A 166 6.98 -23.06 7.76
CA LYS A 166 7.59 -23.02 9.10
C LYS A 166 7.57 -21.64 9.74
N LEU A 167 7.27 -20.59 8.96
CA LEU A 167 7.21 -19.22 9.46
C LEU A 167 5.89 -18.94 10.18
N SER A 168 5.95 -18.09 11.21
CA SER A 168 4.75 -17.58 11.87
C SER A 168 3.97 -16.63 10.95
N GLU A 169 2.71 -16.37 11.27
CA GLU A 169 1.90 -15.42 10.51
C GLU A 169 2.50 -14.02 10.50
N GLN A 170 3.01 -13.54 11.64
CA GLN A 170 3.72 -12.25 11.73
C GLN A 170 4.97 -12.20 10.84
N GLN A 171 5.67 -13.33 10.67
CA GLN A 171 6.82 -13.41 9.78
C GLN A 171 6.39 -13.40 8.31
N LEU A 172 5.31 -14.09 7.95
CA LEU A 172 4.74 -14.09 6.60
C LEU A 172 4.22 -12.71 6.18
N LEU A 173 3.69 -11.92 7.11
CA LEU A 173 3.26 -10.53 6.85
C LEU A 173 4.41 -9.60 6.43
N LYS A 174 5.64 -9.90 6.84
CA LYS A 174 6.84 -9.14 6.46
C LYS A 174 7.34 -9.47 5.05
N LEU A 175 6.89 -10.58 4.47
CA LEU A 175 7.39 -11.04 3.18
C LEU A 175 6.72 -10.29 2.02
N ILE A 176 7.56 -9.92 1.07
CA ILE A 176 7.20 -9.52 -0.28
C ILE A 176 7.71 -10.62 -1.21
N VAL A 177 6.87 -11.11 -2.10
CA VAL A 177 7.21 -12.18 -3.06
C VAL A 177 6.80 -11.77 -4.47
N ASN A 178 7.55 -12.17 -5.49
CA ASN A 178 7.16 -11.87 -6.86
C ASN A 178 5.85 -12.59 -7.23
N VAL A 179 5.01 -11.96 -8.07
CA VAL A 179 3.72 -12.51 -8.50
C VAL A 179 3.81 -13.93 -9.06
N ASP A 180 4.82 -14.24 -9.88
CA ASP A 180 4.97 -15.58 -10.46
C ASP A 180 5.23 -16.64 -9.38
N VAL A 181 6.00 -16.28 -8.35
CA VAL A 181 6.27 -17.17 -7.20
C VAL A 181 5.00 -17.31 -6.38
N TRP A 182 4.33 -16.20 -6.05
CA TRP A 182 3.13 -16.16 -5.23
C TRP A 182 2.01 -17.04 -5.82
N GLN A 183 1.77 -16.95 -7.14
CA GLN A 183 0.76 -17.74 -7.84
C GLN A 183 1.02 -19.26 -7.78
N GLN A 184 2.28 -19.67 -7.61
CA GLN A 184 2.66 -21.09 -7.49
C GLN A 184 2.62 -21.60 -6.05
N LEU A 185 2.45 -20.73 -5.06
CA LEU A 185 2.29 -21.15 -3.66
C LEU A 185 0.91 -21.75 -3.43
N ASN A 186 0.77 -22.59 -2.41
CA ASN A 186 -0.53 -23.08 -1.96
C ASN A 186 -1.41 -21.94 -1.43
N THR A 187 -2.72 -22.19 -1.36
CA THR A 187 -3.73 -21.20 -0.97
C THR A 187 -3.51 -20.61 0.43
N VAL A 188 -3.04 -21.43 1.38
CA VAL A 188 -2.75 -20.98 2.76
C VAL A 188 -1.64 -19.93 2.78
N LEU A 189 -0.54 -20.16 2.05
CA LEU A 189 0.55 -19.19 1.93
C LEU A 189 0.12 -17.98 1.11
N GLN A 190 -0.63 -18.19 0.01
CA GLN A 190 -1.17 -17.09 -0.78
C GLN A 190 -2.04 -16.16 0.07
N GLU A 191 -2.85 -16.69 0.99
CA GLU A 191 -3.69 -15.92 1.89
C GLU A 191 -2.88 -15.12 2.92
N LYS A 192 -1.89 -15.75 3.56
CA LYS A 192 -1.08 -15.18 4.65
C LYS A 192 -0.04 -14.17 4.18
N ILE A 193 0.55 -14.36 3.00
CA ILE A 193 1.45 -13.37 2.40
C ILE A 193 0.59 -12.25 1.82
N LYS A 194 0.75 -11.05 2.37
CA LYS A 194 -0.09 -9.89 2.01
C LYS A 194 0.55 -8.96 0.97
N THR A 195 1.87 -9.05 0.73
CA THR A 195 2.55 -8.15 -0.21
C THR A 195 3.13 -8.92 -1.40
N VAL A 196 2.75 -8.49 -2.61
CA VAL A 196 3.15 -9.08 -3.89
C VAL A 196 3.96 -8.05 -4.69
N HIS A 197 5.08 -8.50 -5.26
CA HIS A 197 5.94 -7.68 -6.09
C HIS A 197 5.72 -7.94 -7.58
N LEU A 198 5.66 -6.86 -8.37
CA LEU A 198 5.58 -6.89 -9.83
C LEU A 198 6.88 -6.35 -10.42
N LYS A 199 7.51 -7.10 -11.31
CA LYS A 199 8.55 -6.56 -12.20
C LYS A 199 7.90 -5.59 -13.19
N GLN A 200 8.66 -4.62 -13.73
CA GLN A 200 8.11 -3.69 -14.74
C GLN A 200 7.44 -4.44 -15.91
N SER A 201 8.04 -5.52 -16.42
CA SER A 201 7.45 -6.30 -17.51
C SER A 201 6.10 -6.94 -17.16
N GLN A 202 5.91 -7.36 -15.90
CA GLN A 202 4.64 -7.91 -15.40
C GLN A 202 3.62 -6.78 -15.18
N LEU A 203 4.06 -5.70 -14.56
CA LEU A 203 3.28 -4.48 -14.34
C LEU A 203 2.62 -3.99 -15.65
N MET A 204 3.41 -3.86 -16.72
CA MET A 204 2.94 -3.34 -18.01
C MET A 204 1.96 -4.27 -18.76
N GLN A 205 1.81 -5.53 -18.33
CA GLN A 205 0.85 -6.48 -18.91
C GLN A 205 -0.50 -6.44 -18.20
N LEU A 206 -0.54 -5.94 -16.96
CA LEU A 206 -1.74 -5.86 -16.15
C LEU A 206 -2.54 -4.61 -16.47
N LYS A 207 -3.85 -4.69 -16.22
CA LYS A 207 -4.83 -3.62 -16.37
C LYS A 207 -5.53 -3.36 -15.05
N LYS A 208 -6.21 -2.23 -14.97
CA LYS A 208 -7.08 -1.90 -13.84
C LYS A 208 -8.11 -3.00 -13.64
N GLY A 209 -8.20 -3.52 -12.41
CA GLY A 209 -9.07 -4.63 -12.04
C GLY A 209 -8.39 -6.00 -12.03
N ASP A 210 -7.17 -6.14 -12.56
CA ASP A 210 -6.45 -7.42 -12.54
C ASP A 210 -5.79 -7.74 -11.19
N LEU A 211 -5.58 -6.73 -10.33
CA LEU A 211 -4.98 -6.91 -9.01
C LEU A 211 -5.95 -7.58 -8.05
N VAL A 212 -5.44 -8.53 -7.25
CA VAL A 212 -6.24 -9.24 -6.25
C VAL A 212 -6.54 -8.32 -5.07
N VAL A 213 -7.81 -8.16 -4.74
CA VAL A 213 -8.28 -7.38 -3.59
C VAL A 213 -7.70 -7.95 -2.28
N ALA A 214 -7.55 -7.09 -1.26
CA ALA A 214 -6.97 -7.45 0.04
C ALA A 214 -5.47 -7.83 0.01
N LYS A 215 -4.76 -7.50 -1.08
CA LYS A 215 -3.30 -7.61 -1.20
C LYS A 215 -2.67 -6.24 -1.42
N ARG A 216 -1.43 -6.12 -0.97
CA ARG A 216 -0.55 -4.99 -1.28
C ARG A 216 0.30 -5.32 -2.49
N TYR A 217 0.37 -4.42 -3.46
CA TYR A 217 1.23 -4.53 -4.62
C TYR A 217 2.33 -3.48 -4.60
N ILE A 218 3.59 -3.93 -4.76
CA ILE A 218 4.74 -3.05 -4.97
C ILE A 218 5.37 -3.35 -6.33
N ALA A 219 5.45 -2.34 -7.19
CA ALA A 219 5.91 -2.53 -8.57
C ALA A 219 7.29 -1.92 -8.82
N ALA A 220 8.16 -2.64 -9.51
CA ALA A 220 9.41 -2.10 -10.02
C ALA A 220 9.12 -1.15 -11.20
N CYS A 221 9.58 0.09 -11.07
CA CYS A 221 9.46 1.15 -12.07
C CYS A 221 10.85 1.74 -12.37
N HIS A 222 11.05 2.11 -13.63
CA HIS A 222 12.32 2.67 -14.13
C HIS A 222 12.14 4.00 -14.88
N ASP A 223 10.90 4.43 -15.10
CA ASP A 223 10.55 5.62 -15.90
C ASP A 223 9.16 6.17 -15.52
N ALA A 224 8.79 7.34 -16.06
CA ALA A 224 7.50 7.97 -15.77
C ALA A 224 6.29 7.14 -16.23
N VAL A 225 6.44 6.36 -17.31
CA VAL A 225 5.37 5.54 -17.88
C VAL A 225 5.00 4.41 -16.92
N SER A 226 6.00 3.70 -16.39
CA SER A 226 5.80 2.65 -15.40
C SER A 226 5.26 3.18 -14.08
N VAL A 227 5.70 4.35 -13.62
CA VAL A 227 5.14 5.02 -12.43
C VAL A 227 3.65 5.31 -12.61
N GLN A 228 3.28 5.95 -13.72
CA GLN A 228 1.88 6.28 -14.02
C GLN A 228 1.01 5.01 -14.15
N HIS A 229 1.52 3.98 -14.82
CA HIS A 229 0.80 2.72 -15.00
C HIS A 229 0.55 2.01 -13.65
N ALA A 230 1.53 2.06 -12.73
CA ALA A 230 1.37 1.53 -11.38
C ALA A 230 0.21 2.22 -10.62
N HIS A 231 0.04 3.54 -10.73
CA HIS A 231 -1.14 4.22 -10.18
C HIS A 231 -2.42 3.77 -10.87
N GLN A 232 -2.42 3.70 -12.21
CA GLN A 232 -3.61 3.41 -13.00
C GLN A 232 -4.19 2.03 -12.65
N ILE A 233 -3.35 1.03 -12.41
CA ILE A 233 -3.82 -0.31 -12.05
C ILE A 233 -4.10 -0.50 -10.55
N GLY A 234 -3.66 0.45 -9.70
CA GLY A 234 -3.94 0.46 -8.27
C GLY A 234 -2.86 -0.19 -7.39
N CYS A 235 -1.57 -0.08 -7.75
CA CYS A 235 -0.48 -0.52 -6.87
C CYS A 235 -0.41 0.34 -5.59
N ASP A 236 0.05 -0.26 -4.49
CA ASP A 236 0.14 0.40 -3.18
C ASP A 236 1.49 1.10 -2.94
N ALA A 237 2.53 0.73 -3.69
CA ALA A 237 3.87 1.31 -3.64
C ALA A 237 4.67 1.00 -4.92
N ILE A 238 5.82 1.67 -5.09
CA ILE A 238 6.78 1.35 -6.16
C ILE A 238 8.21 1.24 -5.64
N PHE A 239 9.01 0.38 -6.26
CA PHE A 239 10.46 0.49 -6.26
C PHE A 239 10.88 1.34 -7.45
N LEU A 240 11.60 2.44 -7.21
CA LEU A 240 12.14 3.29 -8.26
C LEU A 240 13.67 3.15 -8.30
N SER A 241 14.20 2.71 -9.44
CA SER A 241 15.57 2.24 -9.56
C SER A 241 16.11 2.28 -10.99
N PRO A 242 17.44 2.16 -11.18
CA PRO A 242 18.48 2.31 -10.17
C PRO A 242 18.76 3.78 -9.84
N VAL A 243 18.85 4.12 -8.56
CA VAL A 243 19.21 5.48 -8.10
C VAL A 243 20.67 5.78 -8.44
N ASN A 244 21.58 4.93 -7.96
CA ASN A 244 23.02 5.04 -8.13
C ASN A 244 23.58 3.80 -8.85
N PRO A 245 24.83 3.84 -9.35
CA PRO A 245 25.47 2.67 -9.96
C PRO A 245 25.48 1.49 -9.00
N THR A 246 25.18 0.30 -9.53
CA THR A 246 25.16 -0.93 -8.72
C THR A 246 26.20 -1.91 -9.23
N ALA A 247 26.78 -2.69 -8.32
CA ALA A 247 27.65 -3.81 -8.71
C ALA A 247 26.88 -4.91 -9.46
N THR A 248 25.56 -5.01 -9.25
CA THR A 248 24.69 -5.99 -9.92
C THR A 248 24.39 -5.59 -11.38
N HIS A 249 24.37 -4.28 -11.67
CA HIS A 249 24.13 -3.72 -13.01
C HIS A 249 24.99 -2.47 -13.26
N PRO A 250 26.31 -2.61 -13.50
CA PRO A 250 27.25 -1.48 -13.54
C PRO A 250 27.10 -0.56 -14.76
N ASN A 251 26.55 -1.07 -15.86
CA ASN A 251 26.41 -0.34 -17.14
C ASN A 251 25.00 0.22 -17.37
N SER A 252 24.10 0.12 -16.39
CA SER A 252 22.73 0.64 -16.54
C SER A 252 22.73 2.15 -16.44
N LYS A 253 21.91 2.82 -17.25
CA LYS A 253 21.63 4.25 -17.08
C LYS A 253 20.98 4.44 -15.71
N VAL A 254 21.66 5.16 -14.84
CA VAL A 254 21.16 5.49 -13.49
C VAL A 254 20.35 6.77 -13.51
N LEU A 255 19.44 6.91 -12.56
CA LEU A 255 18.62 8.11 -12.42
C LEU A 255 19.42 9.27 -11.80
N GLY A 256 20.31 8.96 -10.84
CA GLY A 256 20.79 9.93 -9.87
C GLY A 256 19.67 10.46 -8.98
N TRP A 257 20.01 11.24 -7.96
CA TRP A 257 19.00 11.80 -7.05
C TRP A 257 18.07 12.82 -7.72
N ASP A 258 18.59 13.63 -8.65
CA ASP A 258 17.77 14.60 -9.40
C ASP A 258 16.76 13.90 -10.33
N GLY A 259 17.22 12.90 -11.09
CA GLY A 259 16.34 12.10 -11.95
C GLY A 259 15.34 11.26 -11.16
N PHE A 260 15.76 10.74 -10.00
CA PHE A 260 14.86 10.07 -9.07
C PHE A 260 13.77 11.01 -8.57
N ALA A 261 14.13 12.20 -8.08
CA ALA A 261 13.18 13.17 -7.56
C ALA A 261 12.18 13.62 -8.62
N ALA A 262 12.62 13.83 -9.86
CA ALA A 262 11.77 14.22 -10.98
C ALA A 262 10.67 13.19 -11.30
N LEU A 263 10.93 11.90 -11.06
CA LEU A 263 9.94 10.83 -11.19
C LEU A 263 9.12 10.65 -9.92
N ALA A 264 9.78 10.62 -8.75
CA ALA A 264 9.15 10.37 -7.46
C ALA A 264 8.14 11.44 -7.06
N GLN A 265 8.38 12.71 -7.41
CA GLN A 265 7.44 13.82 -7.12
C GLN A 265 6.07 13.66 -7.79
N ASN A 266 6.00 12.87 -8.88
CA ASN A 266 4.76 12.58 -9.59
C ASN A 266 4.05 11.33 -9.04
N SER A 267 4.54 10.75 -7.94
CA SER A 267 3.93 9.57 -7.33
C SER A 267 3.06 9.93 -6.14
N ASP A 268 1.79 9.51 -6.19
CA ASP A 268 0.88 9.59 -5.04
C ASP A 268 1.01 8.41 -4.07
N ILE A 269 1.66 7.33 -4.50
CA ILE A 269 1.99 6.16 -3.66
C ILE A 269 3.43 6.20 -3.17
N PRO A 270 3.72 5.54 -2.02
CA PRO A 270 5.06 5.38 -1.50
C PRO A 270 6.09 4.95 -2.54
N VAL A 271 7.16 5.74 -2.65
CA VAL A 271 8.30 5.46 -3.52
C VAL A 271 9.46 4.94 -2.68
N PHE A 272 9.93 3.74 -2.97
CA PHE A 272 11.12 3.16 -2.35
C PHE A 272 12.31 3.30 -3.29
N ALA A 273 13.32 4.06 -2.86
CA ALA A 273 14.55 4.20 -3.62
C ALA A 273 15.33 2.89 -3.59
N LEU A 274 15.72 2.38 -4.76
CA LEU A 274 16.42 1.11 -4.90
C LEU A 274 17.59 1.25 -5.88
N GLY A 275 18.68 0.56 -5.57
CA GLY A 275 19.88 0.49 -6.41
C GLY A 275 20.94 1.49 -5.99
N GLY A 276 21.98 0.99 -5.31
CA GLY A 276 23.16 1.79 -4.91
C GLY A 276 22.87 2.75 -3.74
N VAL A 277 21.93 2.37 -2.87
CA VAL A 277 21.55 3.08 -1.66
C VAL A 277 21.81 2.21 -0.43
N ALA A 278 21.96 2.84 0.73
CA ALA A 278 22.16 2.23 2.04
C ALA A 278 21.18 2.82 3.07
N PRO A 279 20.91 2.15 4.21
CA PRO A 279 20.00 2.69 5.22
C PRO A 279 20.37 4.09 5.73
N ALA A 280 21.66 4.44 5.72
CA ALA A 280 22.15 5.77 6.09
C ALA A 280 21.69 6.90 5.13
N ASP A 281 21.28 6.55 3.91
CA ASP A 281 20.81 7.51 2.89
C ASP A 281 19.34 7.90 3.06
N LEU A 282 18.65 7.40 4.09
CA LEU A 282 17.19 7.57 4.23
C LEU A 282 16.76 9.04 4.24
N GLU A 283 17.46 9.89 5.00
CA GLU A 283 17.16 11.32 5.05
C GLU A 283 17.37 11.99 3.68
N GLN A 284 18.43 11.60 2.95
CA GLN A 284 18.66 12.07 1.60
C GLN A 284 17.54 11.63 0.65
N ALA A 285 17.11 10.38 0.74
CA ALA A 285 16.05 9.84 -0.09
C ALA A 285 14.72 10.57 0.16
N GLN A 286 14.38 10.84 1.42
CA GLN A 286 13.17 11.58 1.78
C GLN A 286 13.18 13.02 1.26
N LYS A 287 14.35 13.69 1.24
CA LYS A 287 14.52 15.01 0.58
C LYS A 287 14.24 14.96 -0.93
N HIS A 288 14.35 13.79 -1.55
CA HIS A 288 14.07 13.54 -2.97
C HIS A 288 12.73 12.81 -3.18
N ASN A 289 11.77 12.98 -2.27
CA ASN A 289 10.41 12.43 -2.33
C ASN A 289 10.30 10.90 -2.19
N ALA A 290 11.34 10.21 -1.72
CA ALA A 290 11.20 8.80 -1.35
C ALA A 290 10.40 8.68 -0.03
N TYR A 291 9.54 7.66 0.04
CA TYR A 291 8.99 7.20 1.32
C TYR A 291 10.03 6.39 2.11
N GLY A 292 10.83 5.60 1.41
CA GLY A 292 11.81 4.71 2.04
C GLY A 292 12.86 4.20 1.08
N LEU A 293 13.61 3.21 1.53
CA LEU A 293 14.71 2.58 0.81
C LEU A 293 14.51 1.08 0.73
N ALA A 294 14.99 0.49 -0.36
CA ALA A 294 15.12 -0.95 -0.49
C ALA A 294 16.52 -1.31 -0.96
N GLY A 295 17.07 -2.42 -0.44
CA GLY A 295 18.42 -2.83 -0.82
C GLY A 295 18.83 -4.19 -0.31
N ILE A 296 19.92 -4.69 -0.88
CA ILE A 296 20.52 -5.99 -0.54
C ILE A 296 21.64 -5.77 0.48
N ARG A 297 22.68 -5.04 0.08
CA ARG A 297 23.90 -4.83 0.87
C ARG A 297 23.67 -3.76 1.92
N GLN A 298 24.24 -3.94 3.11
CA GLN A 298 24.10 -3.03 4.26
C GLN A 298 22.69 -2.98 4.88
N PHE A 299 21.74 -3.77 4.36
CA PHE A 299 20.42 -4.02 4.96
C PHE A 299 20.42 -5.33 5.79
N SER A 300 21.58 -5.90 6.11
CA SER A 300 21.68 -7.15 6.88
C SER A 300 21.42 -6.97 8.37
N SER A 301 21.56 -5.74 8.90
CA SER A 301 21.43 -5.41 10.32
C SER A 301 20.03 -4.92 10.74
N ILE A 302 19.07 -4.89 9.82
CA ILE A 302 17.67 -4.55 10.09
C ILE A 302 16.82 -5.82 10.27
#